data_AF-A0A5C7WUN5-F1
#
_entry.id   AF-A0A5C7WUN5-F1
#
_cell.length_a   1.000
_cell.length_b   1.000
_cell.length_c   1.000
_cell.angle_alpha   90.00
_cell.angle_beta   90.00
_cell.angle_gamma   90.00
#
_symmetry.space_group_name_H-M   'P 1'
#
loop_
_entity.id
_entity.type
_entity.pdbx_description
1 polymer ?
#
loop_
_entity_poly.entity_id
_entity_poly.type
_entity_poly.pdbx_seq_one_letter_code
_entity_poly.pdbx_strand_id
1 'polypeptide(L)' 'THQDSILAAIEHGLSNGRIESVNTKIRLTTRVAFGFRSPEALIALAMLSLGGRPPRLPGKNHPQKGQ' A
#
# COMPACT_ATOMS: atom_id res chain seq x y z
N THR A 1 5.18 -0.77 -31.30
CA THR A 1 5.09 0.68 -31.02
C THR A 1 4.21 0.85 -29.79
N HIS A 2 4.55 1.69 -28.82
CA HIS A 2 3.78 1.81 -27.55
C HIS A 2 2.43 2.54 -27.70
N GLN A 3 2.13 3.05 -28.90
CA GLN A 3 0.99 3.91 -29.19
C GLN A 3 -0.36 3.24 -28.88
N ASP A 4 -0.54 1.98 -29.27
CA ASP A 4 -1.81 1.25 -29.04
C ASP A 4 -2.07 1.03 -27.53
N SER A 5 -1.01 0.73 -26.77
CA SER A 5 -1.11 0.57 -25.32
C SER A 5 -1.38 1.89 -24.59
N ILE A 6 -0.83 3.00 -25.08
CA ILE A 6 -1.11 4.34 -24.55
C ILE A 6 -2.57 4.70 -24.81
N LEU A 7 -3.06 4.47 -26.03
CA LEU A 7 -4.43 4.78 -26.40
C LEU A 7 -5.42 3.95 -25.57
N ALA A 8 -5.20 2.64 -25.45
CA ALA A 8 -6.02 1.77 -24.61
C ALA A 8 -6.00 2.20 -23.13
N ALA A 9 -4.85 2.64 -22.60
CA ALA A 9 -4.75 3.15 -21.23
C ALA A 9 -5.56 4.44 -21.02
N ILE A 10 -5.58 5.34 -22.01
CA ILE A 10 -6.40 6.55 -21.98
C ILE A 10 -7.89 6.19 -22.06
N GLU A 11 -8.28 5.38 -23.04
CA GLU A 11 -9.68 4.98 -23.28
C GLU A 11 -10.28 4.24 -22.08
N HIS A 12 -9.49 3.38 -21.43
CA HIS A 12 -9.94 2.60 -20.27
C HIS A 12 -9.58 3.22 -18.92
N GLY A 13 -8.99 4.42 -18.90
CA GLY A 13 -8.57 5.11 -17.67
C GLY A 13 -7.57 4.30 -16.82
N LEU A 14 -6.75 3.45 -17.46
CA LEU A 14 -5.76 2.63 -16.77
C LEU A 14 -4.61 3.52 -16.30
N SER A 15 -4.44 3.60 -14.99
CA SER A 15 -3.39 4.40 -14.37
C SER A 15 -2.49 3.53 -13.48
N ASN A 16 -1.19 3.58 -13.76
CA ASN A 16 -0.18 3.01 -12.87
C ASN A 16 0.02 3.86 -11.60
N GLY A 17 -0.56 5.06 -11.51
CA GLY A 17 -0.28 6.02 -10.43
C GLY A 17 -0.53 5.47 -9.02
N ARG A 18 -1.56 4.62 -8.83
CA ARG A 18 -1.79 3.96 -7.54
C ARG A 18 -0.67 2.97 -7.19
N ILE A 19 -0.24 2.17 -8.15
CA ILE A 19 0.85 1.19 -7.97
C ILE A 19 2.18 1.91 -7.75
N GLU A 20 2.49 2.93 -8.56
CA GLU A 20 3.71 3.73 -8.43
C GLU A 20 3.78 4.48 -7.09
N SER A 21 2.65 5.01 -6.62
CA SER A 21 2.57 5.64 -5.29
C SER A 21 2.87 4.64 -4.18
N VAL A 22 2.32 3.41 -4.27
CA VAL A 22 2.60 2.33 -3.31
C VAL A 22 4.07 1.91 -3.38
N ASN A 23 4.63 1.70 -4.58
CA ASN A 23 6.03 1.33 -4.77
C ASN A 23 6.98 2.36 -4.17
N THR A 24 6.68 3.65 -4.37
CA THR A 24 7.43 4.76 -3.78
C THR A 24 7.38 4.71 -2.26
N LYS A 25 6.19 4.53 -1.67
CA LYS A 25 6.02 4.44 -0.21
C LYS A 25 6.74 3.21 0.37
N ILE A 26 6.65 2.05 -0.26
CA ILE A 26 7.39 0.85 0.16
C ILE A 26 8.90 1.14 0.19
N ARG A 27 9.45 1.76 -0.85
CA ARG A 27 10.87 2.10 -0.92
C ARG A 27 11.31 3.02 0.23
N LEU A 28 10.48 4.01 0.57
CA LEU A 28 10.73 4.89 1.72
C LEU A 28 10.64 4.14 3.05
N THR A 29 9.59 3.33 3.26
CA THR A 29 9.41 2.51 4.46
C THR A 29 10.60 1.57 4.68
N THR A 30 11.09 0.92 3.63
CA THR A 30 12.27 0.05 3.71
C THR A 30 13.52 0.81 4.15
N ARG A 31 13.70 2.06 3.70
CA ARG A 31 14.83 2.90 4.13
C ARG A 31 14.72 3.29 5.62
N VAL A 32 13.52 3.63 6.08
CA VAL A 32 13.26 3.94 7.50
C VAL A 32 13.47 2.72 8.39
N ALA A 33 13.11 1.52 7.90
CA ALA A 33 13.29 0.26 8.61
C ALA A 33 14.73 -0.27 8.60
N PHE A 34 15.69 0.47 8.03
CA PHE A 34 17.10 0.08 8.08
C PHE A 34 17.55 -0.01 9.55
N GLY A 35 18.08 -1.16 9.96
CA GLY A 35 18.45 -1.43 11.35
C GLY A 35 17.36 -2.13 12.19
N PHE A 36 16.20 -2.45 11.61
CA PHE A 36 15.26 -3.35 12.25
C PHE A 36 15.89 -4.73 12.49
N ARG A 37 15.59 -5.32 13.64
CA ARG A 37 16.13 -6.63 14.04
C ARG A 37 15.56 -7.78 13.21
N SER A 38 14.43 -7.60 12.55
CA SER A 38 13.76 -8.63 11.76
C SER A 38 12.92 -8.04 10.62
N PRO A 39 12.72 -8.79 9.51
CA PRO A 39 11.91 -8.36 8.38
C PRO A 39 10.42 -8.27 8.70
N GLU A 40 9.93 -9.01 9.70
CA GLU A 40 8.53 -8.97 10.15
C GLU A 40 8.15 -7.58 10.66
N ALA A 41 9.06 -6.87 11.32
CA ALA A 41 8.83 -5.50 11.77
C ALA A 41 8.63 -4.52 10.59
N LEU A 42 9.36 -4.71 9.48
CA LEU A 42 9.16 -3.93 8.25
C LEU A 42 7.81 -4.25 7.61
N ILE A 43 7.46 -5.54 7.50
CA ILE A 43 6.16 -5.97 6.95
C ILE A 43 5.02 -5.39 7.77
N ALA A 44 5.10 -5.45 9.10
CA ALA A 44 4.10 -4.87 9.99
C ALA A 44 3.96 -3.35 9.79
N LEU A 45 5.07 -2.62 9.67
CA LEU A 45 5.06 -1.18 9.40
C LEU A 45 4.44 -0.84 8.04
N ALA A 46 4.74 -1.63 7.00
CA ALA A 46 4.15 -1.48 5.67
C ALA A 46 2.63 -1.75 5.70
N MET A 47 2.20 -2.83 6.36
CA MET A 47 0.77 -3.15 6.50
C MET A 47 0.01 -2.10 7.31
N LEU A 48 0.63 -1.57 8.37
CA LEU A 48 0.03 -0.49 9.16
C LEU A 48 -0.16 0.79 8.34
N SER A 49 0.83 1.13 7.51
CA SER A 49 0.84 2.40 6.76
C SER A 49 0.09 2.33 5.42
N LEU A 50 -0.01 1.13 4.82
CA LEU A 50 -0.54 0.93 3.45
C LEU A 50 -1.74 -0.02 3.38
N GLY A 51 -1.98 -0.85 4.40
CA GLY A 51 -2.97 -1.95 4.36
C GLY A 51 -4.43 -1.51 4.37
N GLY A 52 -4.71 -0.21 4.61
CA GLY A 52 -6.05 0.39 4.50
C GLY A 52 -7.09 -0.10 5.51
N ARG A 53 -6.82 -1.19 6.24
CA ARG A 53 -7.66 -1.71 7.31
C ARG A 53 -7.23 -1.10 8.65
N PRO A 54 -8.18 -0.62 9.47
CA PRO A 54 -7.86 -0.17 10.83
C PRO A 54 -7.24 -1.34 11.61
N PRO A 55 -6.09 -1.15 12.27
CA PRO A 55 -5.56 -2.18 13.16
C PRO A 55 -6.52 -2.39 14.32
N ARG A 56 -6.71 -3.64 14.75
CA ARG A 56 -7.43 -3.94 16.00
C ARG A 56 -6.58 -3.45 17.16
N LEU A 57 -7.01 -2.36 17.78
CA LEU A 57 -6.35 -1.78 18.94
C LEU A 57 -6.86 -2.45 20.22
N PRO A 58 -5.98 -2.77 21.19
CA PRO A 58 -6.40 -3.28 22.49
C PRO A 58 -7.42 -2.34 23.14
N GLY A 59 -8.50 -2.89 23.70
CA GLY A 59 -9.56 -2.13 24.37
C GLY A 59 -10.60 -1.47 23.46
N LYS A 60 -10.52 -1.64 22.13
CA LYS A 60 -11.56 -1.20 21.19
C LYS A 60 -12.33 -2.41 20.64
N ASN A 61 -13.51 -2.68 21.21
CA ASN A 61 -14.49 -3.58 20.61
C ASN A 61 -15.04 -2.89 19.36
N HIS A 62 -14.64 -3.32 18.17
CA HIS A 62 -15.22 -2.80 16.93
C HIS A 62 -16.70 -3.20 16.87
N PRO A 63 -17.67 -2.27 16.81
CA PRO A 63 -18.96 -2.63 16.23
C PRO A 63 -18.69 -3.00 14.78
N GLN A 64 -19.14 -4.19 14.36
CA GLN A 64 -19.22 -4.48 12.94
C GLN A 64 -20.12 -3.41 12.34
N LYS A 65 -19.56 -2.46 11.59
CA LYS A 65 -20.36 -1.72 10.64
C LYS A 65 -20.79 -2.75 9.61
N GLY A 66 -22.02 -3.23 9.76
CA GLY A 66 -22.63 -4.21 8.88
C GLY A 66 -22.78 -3.67 7.47
N GLN A 67 -22.82 -4.61 6.53
CA GLN A 67 -23.34 -4.53 5.16
C GLN A 67 -22.69 -3.48 4.25
#